data_AF-A0A0F9LI35-F1
#
_entry.id   AF-A0A0F9LI35-F1
#
_cell.length_a   1.000
_cell.length_b   1.000
_cell.length_c   1.000
_cell.angle_alpha   90.00
_cell.angle_beta   90.00
_cell.angle_gamma   90.00
#
_symmetry.space_group_name_H-M   'P 1'
#
loop_
_entity.id
_entity.type
_entity.pdbx_description
1 polymer ?
#
loop_
_entity_poly.entity_id
_entity_poly.type
_entity_poly.pdbx_seq_one_letter_code
_entity_poly.pdbx_strand_id
1 'polypeptide(L)' 'MPTEKTLEVLRDVAAAIGDANAQLPTAKELVKLLGEANEDTTEVQGLVTEIEARIRQWTRIIERAGLTVEPPPPSETE' A
#
# COMPACT_ATOMS: atom_id res chain seq x y z
N MET A 1 7.13 -25.24 -6.18
CA MET A 1 7.91 -24.13 -6.74
C MET A 1 6.95 -23.20 -7.46
N PRO A 2 6.92 -21.89 -7.17
CA PRO A 2 6.13 -20.94 -7.95
C PRO A 2 6.61 -20.91 -9.41
N THR A 3 5.69 -20.71 -10.34
CA THR A 3 6.05 -20.55 -11.76
C THR A 3 6.68 -19.18 -12.00
N GLU A 4 7.40 -19.00 -13.10
CA GLU A 4 7.98 -17.71 -13.49
C GLU A 4 6.90 -16.61 -13.58
N LYS A 5 5.75 -16.93 -14.20
CA LYS A 5 4.58 -16.07 -14.23
C LYS A 5 4.05 -15.71 -12.85
N THR A 6 4.08 -16.64 -11.90
CA THR A 6 3.68 -16.35 -10.50
C THR A 6 4.63 -15.36 -9.85
N LEU A 7 5.94 -15.47 -10.08
CA LEU A 7 6.93 -14.56 -9.53
C LEU A 7 6.83 -13.15 -10.14
N GLU A 8 6.54 -13.06 -11.44
CA GLU A 8 6.26 -11.78 -12.12
C GLU A 8 5.08 -11.05 -11.46
N VAL A 9 3.93 -11.72 -11.33
CA VAL A 9 2.76 -11.14 -10.66
C VAL A 9 3.07 -10.69 -9.23
N LEU A 10 3.85 -11.47 -8.48
CA LEU A 10 4.22 -11.11 -7.12
C LEU A 10 5.14 -9.89 -7.05
N ARG A 11 6.00 -9.67 -8.06
CA ARG A 11 6.83 -8.45 -8.16
C ARG A 11 5.98 -7.23 -8.50
N ASP A 12 5.04 -7.35 -9.42
CA ASP A 12 4.12 -6.25 -9.76
C ASP A 12 3.29 -5.84 -8.54
N VAL A 13 2.79 -6.83 -7.79
CA VAL A 13 2.06 -6.56 -6.54
C VAL A 13 3.00 -5.98 -5.48
N ALA A 14 4.26 -6.40 -5.41
CA ALA A 14 5.23 -5.81 -4.49
C ALA A 14 5.48 -4.33 -4.79
N ALA A 15 5.63 -3.96 -6.06
CA ALA A 15 5.78 -2.58 -6.50
C ALA A 15 4.54 -1.73 -6.12
N ALA A 16 3.33 -2.24 -6.42
CA ALA A 16 2.08 -1.57 -6.07
C ALA A 16 1.90 -1.39 -4.55
N ILE A 17 2.38 -2.34 -3.74
CA ILE A 17 2.38 -2.20 -2.28
C ILE A 17 3.38 -1.14 -1.83
N GLY A 18 4.55 -1.06 -2.48
CA GLY A 18 5.52 0.02 -2.28
C GLY A 18 4.87 1.39 -2.46
N ASP A 19 4.23 1.60 -3.62
CA ASP A 19 3.51 2.83 -3.94
C ASP A 19 2.42 3.15 -2.91
N ALA A 20 1.60 2.15 -2.56
CA ALA A 20 0.53 2.32 -1.58
C ALA A 20 1.07 2.70 -0.19
N ASN A 21 2.19 2.11 0.24
CA ASN A 21 2.85 2.47 1.50
C ASN A 21 3.37 3.91 1.50
N ALA A 22 3.88 4.40 0.37
CA ALA A 22 4.34 5.77 0.24
C ALA A 22 3.18 6.78 0.31
N GLN A 23 1.99 6.42 -0.18
CA GLN A 23 0.82 7.31 -0.19
C GLN A 23 -0.03 7.26 1.08
N LEU A 24 0.01 6.15 1.82
CA LEU A 24 -0.77 5.95 3.05
C LEU A 24 -0.64 7.08 4.09
N PRO A 25 0.56 7.63 4.38
CA PRO A 25 0.70 8.76 5.29
C PRO A 25 -0.10 9.99 4.84
N THR A 26 -0.06 10.32 3.55
CA THR A 26 -0.81 11.45 2.98
C THR A 26 -2.32 11.22 3.08
N ALA A 27 -2.79 10.00 2.80
CA ALA A 27 -4.20 9.65 2.95
C ALA A 27 -4.69 9.79 4.41
N LYS A 28 -3.85 9.42 5.39
CA LYS A 28 -4.17 9.60 6.82
C LYS A 28 -4.24 11.07 7.21
N GLU A 29 -3.34 11.91 6.70
CA GLU A 29 -3.40 13.35 6.97
C GLU A 29 -4.66 13.96 6.38
N LEU A 30 -5.07 13.54 5.17
CA LEU A 30 -6.34 13.98 4.58
C LEU A 30 -7.55 13.61 5.47
N VAL A 31 -7.63 12.37 5.96
CA VAL A 31 -8.69 11.94 6.89
C VAL A 31 -8.72 12.83 8.13
N LYS A 32 -7.55 13.15 8.70
CA LYS A 32 -7.44 14.04 9.86
C LYS A 32 -7.95 15.44 9.54
N LEU A 33 -7.55 16.03 8.41
CA LEU A 33 -8.01 17.36 7.98
C LEU A 33 -9.52 17.41 7.77
N LEU A 34 -10.11 16.37 7.18
CA LEU A 34 -11.57 16.25 7.01
C LEU A 34 -12.28 16.17 8.38
N GLY A 35 -11.74 15.41 9.32
CA GLY A 35 -12.27 15.35 10.68
C GLY A 35 -12.20 16.68 11.42
N GLU A 36 -11.09 17.42 11.26
CA GLU A 36 -10.94 18.79 11.80
C GLU A 36 -11.94 19.79 11.18
N ALA A 37 -12.37 19.55 9.94
CA ALA A 37 -13.40 20.32 9.26
C ALA A 37 -14.85 19.91 9.63
N ASN A 38 -15.04 18.96 10.54
CA ASN A 38 -16.33 18.35 10.89
C ASN A 38 -17.03 17.61 9.72
N GLU A 39 -16.26 17.10 8.76
CA GLU A 39 -16.79 16.22 7.71
C GLU A 39 -16.97 14.78 8.24
N ASP A 40 -17.87 13.99 7.64
CA ASP A 40 -18.00 12.57 7.94
C ASP A 40 -16.85 11.78 7.28
N THR A 41 -15.95 11.25 8.10
CA THR A 41 -14.77 10.50 7.66
C THR A 41 -14.93 8.98 7.75
N THR A 42 -16.10 8.48 8.13
CA THR A 42 -16.30 7.05 8.48
C THR A 42 -15.88 6.12 7.35
N GLU A 43 -16.36 6.37 6.13
CA GLU A 43 -16.04 5.53 4.96
C GLU A 43 -14.56 5.63 4.58
N VAL A 44 -14.01 6.84 4.55
CA VAL A 44 -12.61 7.07 4.15
C VAL A 44 -11.64 6.43 5.15
N GLN A 45 -11.94 6.53 6.45
CA GLN A 45 -11.16 5.87 7.49
C GLN A 45 -11.28 4.35 7.43
N GLY A 46 -12.44 3.82 7.04
CA GLY A 46 -12.64 2.42 6.71
C GLY A 46 -11.73 1.96 5.57
N LEU A 47 -11.68 2.72 4.48
CA LEU A 47 -10.82 2.45 3.33
C LEU A 47 -9.33 2.43 3.71
N VAL A 48 -8.87 3.43 4.47
CA VAL A 48 -7.47 3.47 4.95
C VAL A 48 -7.14 2.22 5.77
N THR A 49 -8.04 1.85 6.69
CA THR A 49 -7.87 0.65 7.54
C THR A 49 -7.79 -0.63 6.70
N GLU A 50 -8.64 -0.75 5.69
CA GLU A 50 -8.66 -1.89 4.79
C GLU A 50 -7.37 -1.99 3.95
N ILE A 51 -6.89 -0.86 3.43
CA ILE A 51 -5.63 -0.79 2.67
C ILE A 51 -4.46 -1.27 3.53
N GLU A 52 -4.34 -0.80 4.78
CA GLU A 52 -3.30 -1.26 5.69
C GLU A 52 -3.37 -2.76 5.98
N ALA A 53 -4.57 -3.31 6.13
CA ALA A 53 -4.76 -4.74 6.34
C ALA A 53 -4.31 -5.54 5.11
N ARG A 54 -4.69 -5.10 3.90
CA ARG A 54 -4.31 -5.74 2.63
C ARG A 54 -2.80 -5.67 2.38
N ILE A 55 -2.18 -4.51 2.61
CA ILE A 55 -0.71 -4.35 2.52
C ILE A 55 0.00 -5.36 3.43
N ARG A 56 -0.39 -5.44 4.71
CA ARG A 56 0.21 -6.39 5.66
C ARG A 56 0.00 -7.85 5.26
N GLN A 57 -1.17 -8.18 4.71
CA GLN A 57 -1.46 -9.52 4.25
C GLN A 57 -0.62 -9.92 3.04
N TRP A 58 -0.57 -9.06 2.02
CA TRP A 58 0.12 -9.34 0.77
C TRP A 58 1.64 -9.29 0.92
N THR A 59 2.17 -8.38 1.75
CA THR A 59 3.61 -8.35 2.10
C THR A 59 4.06 -9.70 2.64
N ARG A 60 3.32 -10.28 3.60
CA ARG A 60 3.62 -11.63 4.13
C ARG A 60 3.55 -12.75 3.10
N ILE A 61 2.80 -12.58 2.01
CA ILE A 61 2.72 -13.57 0.92
C ILE A 61 3.95 -13.44 0.02
N ILE A 62 4.34 -12.21 -0.31
CA ILE A 62 5.51 -11.86 -1.12
C ILE A 62 6.80 -12.32 -0.43
N GLU A 63 6.95 -12.01 0.87
CA GLU A 63 8.09 -12.45 1.68
C GLU A 63 8.21 -13.98 1.74
N ARG A 64 7.08 -14.69 1.85
CA ARG A 64 7.06 -16.17 1.82
C ARG A 64 7.48 -16.74 0.46
N ALA A 65 7.38 -15.96 -0.61
CA ALA A 65 7.90 -16.31 -1.93
C ALA A 65 9.38 -15.91 -2.13
N GLY A 66 10.03 -15.33 -1.11
CA GLY A 66 11.42 -14.90 -1.16
C GLY A 66 11.63 -13.55 -1.86
N LEU A 67 10.55 -12.77 -2.03
CA LEU A 67 10.59 -11.44 -2.63
C LEU A 67 10.47 -10.38 -1.52
N THR A 68 10.95 -9.18 -1.80
CA THR A 68 10.87 -8.02 -0.89
C THR A 68 9.95 -6.95 -1.48
N VAL A 69 9.27 -6.23 -0.60
CA VAL A 69 8.54 -5.00 -0.96
C VAL A 69 9.54 -3.86 -0.85
N GLU A 70 9.92 -3.27 -1.98
CA GLU A 70 10.77 -2.09 -1.99
C GLU A 70 9.91 -0.82 -1.98
N PRO A 71 10.33 0.24 -1.28
CA PRO A 71 9.71 1.54 -1.44
C PRO A 71 9.89 2.00 -2.89
N PRO A 72 8.94 2.78 -3.44
CA PRO A 72 9.04 3.23 -4.80
C PRO A 72 10.30 4.08 -4.97
N PRO A 73 10.95 4.03 -6.15
CA PRO A 73 12.07 4.91 -6.41
C PRO A 73 11.62 6.36 -6.17
N PRO A 74 12.46 7.20 -5.55
CA PRO A 74 12.13 8.60 -5.34
C PRO A 74 11.74 9.18 -6.71
N SER A 75 10.54 9.74 -6.81
CA SER A 75 10.09 10.39 -8.03
C SER A 75 11.13 11.45 -8.41
N GLU A 76 11.79 11.25 -9.55
CA GLU A 76 12.59 12.31 -10.16
C GLU A 76 11.64 13.49 -10.33
N THR A 77 11.96 14.58 -9.63
CA THR A 77 11.19 15.82 -9.68
C THR A 77 11.48 16.44 -11.05
N GLU A 78 10.56 16.29 -12.01
CA GLU A 78 10.51 17.14 -13.22
C GLU A 78 9.81 18.47 -12.91
#